data_AF-A0AAV9JLH4-F1
#
_entry.id   AF-A0AAV9JLH4-F1
#
_cell.length_a   1.000
_cell.length_b   1.000
_cell.length_c   1.000
_cell.angle_alpha   90.00
_cell.angle_beta   90.00
_cell.angle_gamma   90.00
#
_symmetry.space_group_name_H-M   'P 1'
#
loop_
_entity.id
_entity.type
_entity.pdbx_description
1 polymer ?
#
loop_
_entity_poly.entity_id
_entity_poly.type
_entity_poly.pdbx_seq_one_letter_code
_entity_poly.pdbx_strand_id
1 'polypeptide(L)'
;MAALANAHGYFVTPTARLPGAAYQAACGMQAYYQMSGDINGNIQGLEQTVASQTDYNPAECHLWKCKGMKYVDNKDNVHKYTAGETVAMNFAIRAPHTGTANISIVKTSTNKVIAANLKQWAVYASNAVPTVASQENFSVKMPTTLGSKCAVAGDCVIQMYWNAASVDQTYESCIDFTIAATAAKRDAEEEEEEEVMRAHPRDFSPREGEE
;
A
#
# COMPACT_ATOMS: atom_id res chain seq x y z
N MET A 1 -34.98 -12.31 0.87
CA MET A 1 -33.67 -11.62 0.88
C MET A 1 -32.62 -12.64 0.48
N ALA A 2 -32.04 -12.51 -0.71
CA ALA A 2 -30.86 -13.30 -1.06
C ALA A 2 -29.72 -12.84 -0.14
N ALA A 3 -29.19 -13.75 0.68
CA ALA A 3 -27.92 -13.50 1.35
C ALA A 3 -26.88 -13.36 0.23
N LEU A 4 -26.49 -12.13 -0.09
CA LEU A 4 -25.31 -11.89 -0.90
C LEU A 4 -24.16 -12.53 -0.13
N ALA A 5 -23.66 -13.66 -0.63
CA ALA A 5 -22.43 -14.23 -0.10
C ALA A 5 -21.35 -13.19 -0.40
N ASN A 6 -20.97 -12.40 0.61
CA ASN A 6 -19.84 -11.49 0.50
C ASN A 6 -18.57 -12.34 0.59
N ALA A 7 -17.65 -12.17 -0.35
CA ALA A 7 -16.26 -12.54 -0.07
C ALA A 7 -15.75 -11.68 1.07
N HIS A 8 -14.73 -12.18 1.74
CA HIS A 8 -14.17 -11.51 2.89
C HIS A 8 -12.67 -11.77 2.91
N GLY A 9 -11.87 -10.71 2.92
CA GLY A 9 -10.46 -10.82 3.23
C GLY A 9 -9.79 -9.49 3.52
N TYR A 10 -8.73 -9.55 4.32
CA TYR A 10 -7.92 -8.38 4.68
C TYR A 10 -6.51 -8.79 5.08
N PHE A 11 -5.57 -7.84 5.02
CA PHE A 11 -4.21 -8.11 5.51
C PHE A 11 -4.21 -8.23 7.03
N VAL A 12 -3.53 -9.25 7.53
CA VAL A 12 -3.22 -9.44 8.94
C VAL A 12 -1.77 -9.00 9.21
N THR A 13 -0.84 -9.44 8.37
CA THR A 13 0.59 -9.13 8.48
C THR A 13 1.15 -8.77 7.10
N PRO A 14 1.96 -7.70 6.98
CA PRO A 14 2.07 -6.59 7.92
C PRO A 14 0.71 -5.95 8.20
N THR A 15 0.56 -5.30 9.36
CA THR A 15 -0.70 -4.66 9.74
C THR A 15 -1.09 -3.62 8.71
N ALA A 16 -2.27 -3.82 8.10
CA ALA A 16 -2.86 -2.87 7.16
C ALA A 16 -3.60 -1.74 7.89
N ARG A 17 -4.00 -0.72 7.12
CA ARG A 17 -4.78 0.39 7.65
C ARG A 17 -6.06 -0.08 8.33
N LEU A 18 -6.35 0.50 9.48
CA LEU A 18 -7.55 0.31 10.27
C LEU A 18 -8.42 1.58 10.23
N PRO A 19 -9.75 1.46 10.43
CA PRO A 19 -10.61 2.62 10.53
C PRO A 19 -10.34 3.39 11.83
N GLY A 20 -10.39 4.71 11.77
CA GLY A 20 -10.29 5.59 12.92
C GLY A 20 -11.18 6.83 12.77
N ALA A 21 -10.88 7.87 13.55
CA ALA A 21 -11.69 9.08 13.59
C ALA A 21 -11.72 9.81 12.24
N ALA A 22 -10.61 9.82 11.48
CA ALA A 22 -10.59 10.46 10.17
C ALA A 22 -11.34 9.64 9.12
N TYR A 23 -11.31 8.31 9.20
CA TYR A 23 -12.16 7.44 8.40
C TYR A 23 -13.64 7.72 8.67
N GLN A 24 -14.05 7.77 9.95
CA GLN A 24 -15.42 8.11 10.32
C GLN A 24 -15.84 9.48 9.80
N ALA A 25 -14.98 10.50 9.96
CA ALA A 25 -15.28 11.86 9.50
C ALA A 25 -15.45 11.96 7.97
N ALA A 26 -14.73 11.12 7.20
CA ALA A 26 -14.81 11.14 5.74
C ALA A 26 -15.90 10.22 5.18
N CYS A 27 -16.03 9.01 5.74
CA CYS A 27 -16.85 7.93 5.20
C CYS A 27 -18.19 7.76 5.94
N GLY A 28 -18.40 8.48 7.04
CA GLY A 28 -19.60 8.41 7.86
C GLY A 28 -19.56 7.33 8.93
N MET A 29 -20.45 7.45 9.91
CA MET A 29 -20.51 6.62 11.10
C MET A 29 -20.89 5.16 10.79
N GLN A 30 -21.79 4.93 9.83
CA GLN A 30 -22.18 3.56 9.45
C GLN A 30 -21.04 2.80 8.78
N ALA A 31 -20.29 3.44 7.90
CA ALA A 31 -19.09 2.83 7.32
C ALA A 31 -18.04 2.53 8.39
N TYR A 32 -17.83 3.45 9.34
CA TYR A 32 -16.92 3.25 10.47
C TYR A 32 -17.32 2.02 11.30
N TYR A 33 -18.59 1.88 11.68
CA TYR A 33 -19.04 0.72 12.44
C TYR A 33 -18.92 -0.59 11.66
N GLN A 34 -19.31 -0.59 10.38
CA GLN A 34 -19.15 -1.78 9.54
C GLN A 34 -17.69 -2.20 9.47
N MET A 35 -16.78 -1.27 9.18
CA MET A 35 -15.36 -1.59 9.03
C MET A 35 -14.67 -1.92 10.35
N SER A 36 -15.15 -1.39 11.47
CA SER A 36 -14.63 -1.72 12.80
C SER A 36 -15.13 -3.09 13.29
N GLY A 37 -16.34 -3.48 12.90
CA GLY A 37 -16.91 -4.79 13.23
C GLY A 37 -16.44 -5.92 12.31
N ASP A 38 -16.38 -5.65 11.00
CA ASP A 38 -15.87 -6.59 10.00
C ASP A 38 -15.15 -5.85 8.86
N ILE A 39 -13.82 -5.75 8.99
CA ILE A 39 -12.96 -5.10 8.01
C ILE A 39 -12.86 -5.87 6.68
N ASN A 40 -13.29 -7.12 6.64
CA ASN A 40 -12.99 -8.03 5.53
C ASN A 40 -13.90 -7.85 4.30
N GLY A 41 -15.01 -7.11 4.40
CA GLY A 41 -16.00 -6.99 3.32
C GLY A 41 -15.50 -6.33 2.01
N ASN A 42 -16.35 -6.26 0.99
CA ASN A 42 -16.03 -5.60 -0.29
C ASN A 42 -16.35 -4.10 -0.31
N ILE A 43 -15.87 -3.42 -1.34
CA ILE A 43 -16.12 -2.01 -1.62
C ILE A 43 -17.60 -1.76 -1.96
N GLN A 44 -18.23 -2.61 -2.76
CA GLN A 44 -19.62 -2.46 -3.20
C GLN A 44 -20.60 -2.50 -2.01
N GLY A 45 -20.33 -3.33 -1.01
CA GLY A 45 -21.08 -3.37 0.24
C GLY A 45 -20.90 -2.09 1.06
N LEU A 46 -19.72 -1.47 1.04
CA LEU A 46 -19.53 -0.15 1.64
C LEU A 46 -20.30 0.92 0.88
N GLU A 47 -20.30 0.88 -0.46
CA GLU A 47 -21.09 1.80 -1.29
C GLU A 47 -22.58 1.71 -0.96
N GLN A 48 -23.11 0.49 -0.78
CA GLN A 48 -24.50 0.29 -0.33
C GLN A 48 -24.75 0.87 1.07
N THR A 49 -23.83 0.65 2.00
CA THR A 49 -23.95 1.17 3.38
C THR A 49 -23.97 2.68 3.42
N VAL A 50 -23.12 3.34 2.62
CA VAL A 50 -23.02 4.81 2.63
C VAL A 50 -24.04 5.51 1.73
N ALA A 51 -24.71 4.80 0.83
CA ALA A 51 -25.59 5.37 -0.21
C ALA A 51 -26.70 6.30 0.31
N SER A 52 -27.16 6.07 1.55
CA SER A 52 -28.22 6.86 2.20
C SER A 52 -27.73 7.69 3.39
N GLN A 53 -26.42 7.73 3.64
CA GLN A 53 -25.86 8.39 4.82
C GLN A 53 -25.57 9.86 4.52
N THR A 54 -26.10 10.75 5.36
CA THR A 54 -25.91 12.20 5.20
C THR A 54 -24.52 12.68 5.61
N ASP A 55 -23.77 11.87 6.36
CA ASP A 55 -22.41 12.15 6.83
C ASP A 55 -21.33 11.50 5.95
N TYR A 56 -21.71 10.86 4.83
CA TYR A 56 -20.77 10.35 3.84
C TYR A 56 -20.29 11.46 2.91
N ASN A 57 -18.97 11.67 2.85
CA ASN A 57 -18.34 12.55 1.88
C ASN A 57 -17.52 11.73 0.86
N PRO A 58 -18.02 11.47 -0.36
CA PRO A 58 -17.31 10.64 -1.34
C PRO A 58 -15.96 11.23 -1.78
N ALA A 59 -15.88 12.57 -1.85
CA ALA A 59 -14.66 13.28 -2.26
C ALA A 59 -13.55 13.19 -1.21
N GLU A 60 -13.89 12.99 0.06
CA GLU A 60 -12.91 12.78 1.13
C GLU A 60 -12.70 11.29 1.39
N CYS A 61 -13.77 10.48 1.37
CA CYS A 61 -13.73 9.07 1.71
C CYS A 61 -12.89 8.28 0.73
N HIS A 62 -13.13 8.40 -0.58
CA HIS A 62 -12.45 7.61 -1.62
C HIS A 62 -12.47 6.09 -1.37
N LEU A 63 -13.64 5.46 -1.39
CA LEU A 63 -13.77 4.01 -1.13
C LEU A 63 -12.87 3.14 -2.03
N TRP A 64 -12.66 3.55 -3.29
CA TRP A 64 -11.76 2.89 -4.25
C TRP A 64 -10.27 3.24 -4.08
N LYS A 65 -9.89 3.71 -2.90
CA LYS A 65 -8.51 3.94 -2.48
C LYS A 65 -8.36 3.42 -1.05
N CYS A 66 -7.86 2.20 -0.92
CA CYS A 66 -7.66 1.54 0.37
C CYS A 66 -8.95 1.40 1.19
N LYS A 67 -10.08 1.13 0.52
CA LYS A 67 -11.42 1.11 1.17
C LYS A 67 -11.79 2.42 1.88
N GLY A 68 -11.15 3.52 1.50
CA GLY A 68 -11.27 4.84 2.13
C GLY A 68 -10.45 5.06 3.39
N MET A 69 -9.69 4.07 3.85
CA MET A 69 -8.89 4.13 5.07
C MET A 69 -7.85 5.25 5.05
N LYS A 70 -7.73 5.97 6.16
CA LYS A 70 -6.90 7.18 6.25
C LYS A 70 -5.54 6.89 6.87
N TYR A 71 -4.50 7.47 6.26
CA TYR A 71 -3.15 7.41 6.81
C TYR A 71 -3.06 8.05 8.20
N VAL A 72 -3.82 9.13 8.45
CA VAL A 72 -3.78 9.82 9.76
C VAL A 72 -4.24 8.93 10.92
N ASP A 73 -5.13 7.97 10.66
CA ASP A 73 -5.57 6.97 11.64
C ASP A 73 -4.54 5.83 11.84
N ASN A 74 -3.46 5.82 11.03
CA ASN A 74 -2.55 4.68 10.87
C ASN A 74 -1.07 5.06 10.93
N LYS A 75 -0.74 6.23 11.50
CA LYS A 75 0.66 6.71 11.61
C LYS A 75 1.56 5.75 12.39
N ASP A 76 0.99 5.03 13.36
CA ASP A 76 1.71 4.06 14.19
C ASP A 76 1.87 2.68 13.51
N ASN A 77 1.19 2.46 12.37
CA ASN A 77 1.18 1.19 11.62
C ASN A 77 2.07 1.23 10.36
N VAL A 78 3.06 2.14 10.32
CA VAL A 78 3.96 2.28 9.16
C VAL A 78 5.13 1.30 9.26
N HIS A 79 5.33 0.51 8.21
CA HIS A 79 6.43 -0.45 8.13
C HIS A 79 7.64 0.14 7.41
N LYS A 80 8.85 -0.18 7.87
CA LYS A 80 10.09 0.29 7.24
C LYS A 80 10.73 -0.85 6.48
N TYR A 81 10.95 -0.64 5.19
CA TYR A 81 11.60 -1.61 4.31
C TYR A 81 12.81 -1.02 3.61
N THR A 82 13.64 -1.91 3.07
CA THR A 82 14.76 -1.58 2.19
C THR A 82 14.48 -2.03 0.76
N ALA A 83 15.16 -1.39 -0.20
CA ALA A 83 15.04 -1.75 -1.60
C ALA A 83 15.51 -3.19 -1.85
N GLY A 84 14.70 -4.02 -2.51
CA GLY A 84 15.01 -5.43 -2.77
C GLY A 84 14.69 -6.39 -1.62
N GLU A 85 14.23 -5.89 -0.47
CA GLU A 85 13.83 -6.71 0.67
C GLU A 85 12.66 -7.64 0.33
N THR A 86 12.70 -8.87 0.85
CA THR A 86 11.57 -9.80 0.76
C THR A 86 10.72 -9.67 2.02
N VAL A 87 9.46 -9.26 1.84
CA VAL A 87 8.51 -9.05 2.93
C VAL A 87 7.52 -10.22 2.96
N ALA A 88 7.43 -10.88 4.11
CA ALA A 88 6.41 -11.91 4.35
C ALA A 88 5.03 -11.27 4.56
N MET A 89 4.01 -11.86 3.96
CA MET A 89 2.64 -11.36 3.97
C MET A 89 1.65 -12.45 4.35
N ASN A 90 0.68 -12.07 5.17
CA ASN A 90 -0.52 -12.82 5.49
C ASN A 90 -1.76 -12.01 5.14
N PHE A 91 -2.51 -12.47 4.14
CA PHE A 91 -3.84 -11.97 3.80
C PHE A 91 -4.86 -13.03 4.19
N ALA A 92 -5.70 -12.75 5.18
CA ALA A 92 -6.72 -13.70 5.62
C ALA A 92 -7.86 -13.76 4.59
N ILE A 93 -8.21 -14.97 4.13
CA ILE A 93 -9.37 -15.21 3.27
C ILE A 93 -10.46 -15.81 4.16
N ARG A 94 -11.43 -14.99 4.56
CA ARG A 94 -12.52 -15.39 5.47
C ARG A 94 -13.70 -16.01 4.72
N ALA A 95 -13.95 -15.57 3.49
CA ALA A 95 -14.95 -16.16 2.61
C ALA A 95 -14.42 -16.14 1.17
N PRO A 96 -14.10 -17.30 0.56
CA PRO A 96 -13.48 -17.36 -0.76
C PRO A 96 -14.50 -17.07 -1.87
N HIS A 97 -14.10 -16.26 -2.83
CA HIS A 97 -14.81 -16.03 -4.09
C HIS A 97 -13.82 -15.99 -5.25
N THR A 98 -14.06 -16.84 -6.24
CA THR A 98 -13.17 -17.00 -7.38
C THR A 98 -12.98 -15.66 -8.09
N GLY A 99 -11.73 -15.21 -8.16
CA GLY A 99 -11.39 -13.95 -8.80
C GLY A 99 -9.95 -13.88 -9.28
N THR A 100 -9.54 -12.68 -9.64
CA THR A 100 -8.14 -12.32 -9.89
C THR A 100 -7.62 -11.49 -8.73
N ALA A 101 -6.33 -11.56 -8.44
CA ALA A 101 -5.73 -10.72 -7.41
C ALA A 101 -4.30 -10.31 -7.74
N ASN A 102 -3.88 -9.17 -7.21
CA ASN A 102 -2.51 -8.69 -7.30
C ASN A 102 -2.10 -7.91 -6.07
N ILE A 103 -0.79 -7.96 -5.78
CA ILE A 103 -0.11 -7.07 -4.86
C ILE A 103 0.64 -6.02 -5.67
N SER A 104 0.45 -4.75 -5.36
CA SER A 104 1.06 -3.64 -6.09
C SER A 104 1.36 -2.47 -5.16
N ILE A 105 2.25 -1.58 -5.57
CA ILE A 105 2.53 -0.35 -4.85
C ILE A 105 1.73 0.77 -5.50
N VAL A 106 0.93 1.46 -4.68
CA VAL A 106 0.07 2.56 -5.10
C VAL A 106 0.57 3.86 -4.49
N LYS A 107 0.73 4.90 -5.30
CA LYS A 107 0.93 6.27 -4.84
C LYS A 107 -0.40 6.85 -4.39
N THR A 108 -0.52 7.20 -3.11
CA THR A 108 -1.78 7.51 -2.45
C THR A 108 -2.37 8.86 -2.86
N SER A 109 -1.52 9.83 -3.21
CA SER A 109 -1.93 11.16 -3.67
C SER A 109 -2.63 11.13 -5.03
N THR A 110 -2.26 10.19 -5.90
CA THR A 110 -2.84 10.08 -7.25
C THR A 110 -3.68 8.82 -7.46
N ASN A 111 -3.75 7.93 -6.48
CA ASN A 111 -4.32 6.58 -6.58
C ASN A 111 -3.78 5.80 -7.80
N LYS A 112 -2.48 5.92 -8.10
CA LYS A 112 -1.87 5.27 -9.26
C LYS A 112 -0.93 4.17 -8.83
N VAL A 113 -1.02 3.02 -9.50
CA VAL A 113 -0.02 1.95 -9.39
C VAL A 113 1.31 2.46 -9.94
N ILE A 114 2.36 2.40 -9.12
CA ILE A 114 3.73 2.81 -9.47
C ILE A 114 4.72 1.63 -9.49
N ALA A 115 4.31 0.48 -8.95
CA ALA A 115 4.95 -0.82 -9.19
C ALA A 115 3.86 -1.90 -9.18
N ALA A 116 3.60 -2.50 -10.34
CA ALA A 116 2.53 -3.49 -10.49
C ALA A 116 3.02 -4.91 -10.19
N ASN A 117 2.08 -5.78 -9.81
CA ASN A 117 2.22 -7.23 -9.79
C ASN A 117 3.47 -7.74 -9.05
N LEU A 118 3.76 -7.20 -7.86
CA LEU A 118 4.78 -7.78 -6.97
C LEU A 118 4.46 -9.25 -6.65
N LYS A 119 3.16 -9.56 -6.64
CA LYS A 119 2.59 -10.91 -6.73
C LYS A 119 1.28 -10.80 -7.51
N GLN A 120 0.92 -11.82 -8.28
CA GLN A 120 -0.35 -11.86 -9.02
C GLN A 120 -0.89 -13.28 -9.10
N TRP A 121 -2.22 -13.39 -9.18
CA TRP A 121 -2.96 -14.63 -9.31
C TRP A 121 -4.05 -14.46 -10.37
N ALA A 122 -4.00 -15.29 -11.42
CA ALA A 122 -5.06 -15.37 -12.43
C ALA A 122 -6.33 -16.04 -11.88
N VAL A 123 -6.17 -16.91 -10.88
CA VAL A 123 -7.26 -17.52 -10.10
C VAL A 123 -6.87 -17.43 -8.62
N TYR A 124 -7.65 -16.68 -7.85
CA TYR A 124 -7.46 -16.42 -6.43
C TYR A 124 -8.73 -16.76 -5.65
N ALA A 125 -8.55 -17.28 -4.42
CA ALA A 125 -9.64 -17.58 -3.48
C ALA A 125 -10.79 -18.36 -4.13
N SER A 126 -10.47 -19.42 -4.89
CA SER A 126 -11.47 -20.19 -5.62
C SER A 126 -12.52 -20.78 -4.68
N ASN A 127 -13.78 -20.67 -5.05
CA ASN A 127 -14.89 -21.30 -4.34
C ASN A 127 -15.12 -22.77 -4.75
N ALA A 128 -14.35 -23.27 -5.74
CA ALA A 128 -14.46 -24.65 -6.22
C ALA A 128 -13.52 -25.63 -5.48
N VAL A 129 -12.53 -25.10 -4.76
CA VAL A 129 -11.53 -25.90 -4.01
C VAL A 129 -11.28 -25.25 -2.65
N PRO A 130 -10.80 -26.00 -1.65
CA PRO A 130 -10.35 -25.40 -0.40
C PRO A 130 -9.27 -24.33 -0.63
N THR A 131 -9.32 -23.24 0.13
CA THR A 131 -8.27 -22.22 0.14
C THR A 131 -6.92 -22.87 0.40
N VAL A 132 -5.96 -22.61 -0.48
CA VAL A 132 -4.59 -23.11 -0.30
C VAL A 132 -3.77 -22.12 0.53
N ALA A 133 -2.95 -22.64 1.44
CA ALA A 133 -2.18 -21.81 2.38
C ALA A 133 -1.28 -20.75 1.70
N SER A 134 -0.83 -20.99 0.47
CA SER A 134 0.01 -20.07 -0.32
C SER A 134 -0.75 -18.87 -0.91
N GLN A 135 -2.08 -18.87 -0.87
CA GLN A 135 -2.91 -17.71 -1.22
C GLN A 135 -3.09 -16.77 -0.02
N GLU A 136 -3.00 -17.29 1.21
CA GLU A 136 -3.02 -16.48 2.42
C GLU A 136 -1.62 -16.06 2.85
N ASN A 137 -0.64 -16.97 2.75
CA ASN A 137 0.74 -16.77 3.18
C ASN A 137 1.66 -16.75 1.98
N PHE A 138 2.27 -15.60 1.72
CA PHE A 138 3.18 -15.41 0.60
C PHE A 138 4.25 -14.38 0.96
N SER A 139 5.11 -14.05 0.00
CA SER A 139 6.05 -12.95 0.16
C SER A 139 6.11 -12.14 -1.12
N VAL A 140 6.47 -10.87 -0.99
CA VAL A 140 6.75 -9.98 -2.12
C VAL A 140 8.14 -9.40 -1.97
N LYS A 141 8.76 -9.07 -3.11
CA LYS A 141 10.04 -8.38 -3.13
C LYS A 141 9.80 -6.89 -3.36
N MET A 142 10.32 -6.05 -2.46
CA MET A 142 10.23 -4.61 -2.57
C MET A 142 11.02 -4.12 -3.79
N PRO A 143 10.46 -3.26 -4.65
CA PRO A 143 11.16 -2.84 -5.86
C PRO A 143 12.39 -2.00 -5.55
N THR A 144 13.43 -2.14 -6.38
CA THR A 144 14.64 -1.32 -6.32
C THR A 144 14.52 0.00 -7.08
N THR A 145 13.39 0.21 -7.77
CA THR A 145 13.16 1.31 -8.73
C THR A 145 12.26 2.44 -8.19
N LEU A 146 11.88 2.39 -6.91
CA LEU A 146 11.01 3.41 -6.30
C LEU A 146 11.74 4.74 -6.06
N GLY A 147 13.07 4.73 -5.93
CA GLY A 147 13.84 5.91 -5.54
C GLY A 147 13.30 6.53 -4.25
N SER A 148 13.09 7.84 -4.24
CA SER A 148 12.51 8.57 -3.10
C SER A 148 10.98 8.65 -3.09
N LYS A 149 10.28 8.04 -4.07
CA LYS A 149 8.81 8.20 -4.24
C LYS A 149 7.99 7.72 -3.04
N CYS A 150 8.54 6.81 -2.24
CA CYS A 150 7.91 6.19 -1.07
C CYS A 150 8.79 6.35 0.18
N ALA A 151 9.60 7.41 0.24
CA ALA A 151 10.47 7.68 1.39
C ALA A 151 9.72 8.29 2.58
N VAL A 152 8.60 8.98 2.31
CA VAL A 152 7.75 9.60 3.35
C VAL A 152 6.55 8.70 3.61
N ALA A 153 6.25 8.51 4.90
CA ALA A 153 5.11 7.70 5.32
C ALA A 153 3.80 8.32 4.80
N GLY A 154 2.94 7.46 4.26
CA GLY A 154 1.67 7.87 3.66
C GLY A 154 1.75 8.19 2.16
N ASP A 155 2.93 8.36 1.56
CA ASP A 155 3.06 8.59 0.10
C ASP A 155 2.69 7.37 -0.74
N CYS A 156 3.00 6.19 -0.20
CA CYS A 156 2.79 4.91 -0.86
C CYS A 156 2.19 3.89 0.08
N VAL A 157 1.48 2.94 -0.51
CA VAL A 157 0.97 1.74 0.17
C VAL A 157 1.28 0.51 -0.66
N ILE A 158 1.49 -0.62 0.01
CA ILE A 158 1.35 -1.93 -0.61
C ILE A 158 -0.15 -2.25 -0.59
N GLN A 159 -0.75 -2.40 -1.77
CA GLN A 159 -2.16 -2.71 -1.93
C GLN A 159 -2.32 -4.16 -2.37
N MET A 160 -3.17 -4.90 -1.66
CA MET A 160 -3.86 -6.07 -2.20
C MET A 160 -5.09 -5.59 -2.93
N TYR A 161 -5.24 -5.98 -4.18
CA TYR A 161 -6.45 -5.81 -4.97
C TYR A 161 -6.95 -7.20 -5.36
N TRP A 162 -8.19 -7.54 -4.98
CA TRP A 162 -8.83 -8.79 -5.35
C TRP A 162 -10.20 -8.50 -5.96
N ASN A 163 -10.39 -8.95 -7.20
CA ASN A 163 -11.61 -8.76 -7.97
C ASN A 163 -12.30 -10.10 -8.23
N ALA A 164 -13.41 -10.34 -7.53
CA ALA A 164 -14.30 -11.48 -7.74
C ALA A 164 -15.44 -11.09 -8.70
N ALA A 165 -15.12 -11.06 -9.99
CA ALA A 165 -16.01 -10.52 -11.02
C ALA A 165 -17.35 -11.26 -11.14
N SER A 166 -17.40 -12.55 -10.82
CA SER A 166 -18.63 -13.38 -10.91
C SER A 166 -19.73 -12.95 -9.92
N VAL A 167 -19.37 -12.20 -8.87
CA VAL A 167 -20.29 -11.71 -7.85
C VAL A 167 -20.25 -10.18 -7.71
N ASP A 168 -19.57 -9.49 -8.62
CA ASP A 168 -19.40 -8.02 -8.61
C ASP A 168 -18.84 -7.48 -7.29
N GLN A 169 -17.74 -8.07 -6.82
CA GLN A 169 -17.12 -7.68 -5.56
C GLN A 169 -15.63 -7.41 -5.70
N THR A 170 -15.19 -6.30 -5.12
CA THR A 170 -13.79 -5.89 -5.06
C THR A 170 -13.33 -5.69 -3.62
N TYR A 171 -12.14 -6.20 -3.34
CA TYR A 171 -11.49 -6.16 -2.04
C TYR A 171 -10.18 -5.41 -2.17
N GLU A 172 -9.98 -4.46 -1.25
CA GLU A 172 -8.73 -3.75 -1.12
C GLU A 172 -8.23 -3.81 0.31
N SER A 173 -6.91 -3.93 0.48
CA SER A 173 -6.26 -3.78 1.77
C SER A 173 -4.91 -3.10 1.55
N CYS A 174 -4.59 -2.10 2.37
CA CYS A 174 -3.40 -1.28 2.18
C CYS A 174 -2.51 -1.29 3.40
N ILE A 175 -1.22 -1.52 3.19
CA ILE A 175 -0.17 -1.45 4.20
C ILE A 175 0.65 -0.19 3.93
N ASP A 176 0.74 0.71 4.92
CA ASP A 176 1.63 1.87 4.85
C ASP A 176 3.08 1.44 5.06
N PHE A 177 3.97 1.97 4.24
CA PHE A 177 5.39 1.72 4.40
C PHE A 177 6.25 2.91 3.99
N THR A 178 7.51 2.86 4.39
CA THR A 178 8.58 3.69 3.83
C THR A 178 9.66 2.80 3.26
N ILE A 179 10.28 3.23 2.16
CA ILE A 179 11.47 2.59 1.60
C ILE A 179 12.62 3.59 1.52
N ALA A 180 13.74 3.27 2.16
CA ALA A 180 14.95 4.06 2.01
C ALA A 180 15.60 3.74 0.66
N ALA A 181 16.09 4.77 -0.04
CA ALA A 181 16.99 4.55 -1.17
C ALA A 181 18.25 3.84 -0.66
N THR A 182 18.67 2.78 -1.35
CA THR A 182 19.94 2.12 -1.05
C THR A 182 21.10 3.11 -1.15
N ALA A 183 22.01 3.07 -0.18
CA ALA A 183 23.21 3.90 -0.07
C ALA A 183 24.15 3.82 -1.30
N ALA A 184 23.94 2.88 -2.23
CA ALA A 184 24.71 2.78 -3.46
C ALA A 184 24.74 4.07 -4.32
N LYS A 185 23.76 4.98 -4.16
CA LYS A 185 23.80 6.29 -4.81
C LYS A 185 24.57 7.35 -4.01
N ARG A 186 24.64 7.21 -2.69
CA ARG A 186 25.48 8.06 -1.83
C ARG A 186 26.96 7.74 -2.05
N ASP A 187 27.31 6.46 -2.17
CA ASP A 187 28.71 6.08 -2.43
C ASP A 187 29.15 6.58 -3.82
N ALA A 188 28.28 6.52 -4.83
CA ALA A 188 28.59 7.03 -6.17
C ALA A 188 28.66 8.58 -6.22
N GLU A 189 27.82 9.29 -5.46
CA GLU A 189 27.85 10.76 -5.37
C GLU A 189 29.03 11.26 -4.51
N GLU A 190 29.41 10.55 -3.44
CA GLU A 190 30.63 10.83 -2.66
C GLU A 190 31.90 10.48 -3.44
N GLU A 191 31.93 9.39 -4.22
CA GLU A 191 33.07 9.07 -5.10
C GLU A 191 33.24 10.12 -6.21
N GLU A 192 32.14 10.60 -6.81
CA GLU A 192 32.20 11.66 -7.84
C GLU A 192 32.64 13.00 -7.21
N GLU A 193 32.21 13.32 -5.99
CA GLU A 193 32.66 14.52 -5.27
C GLU A 193 34.14 14.42 -4.84
N GLU A 194 34.61 13.24 -4.41
CA GLU A 194 36.02 12.97 -4.08
C GLU A 194 36.92 12.97 -5.33
N GLU A 195 36.44 12.48 -6.48
CA GLU A 195 37.16 12.56 -7.76
C GLU A 195 37.26 14.00 -8.26
N VAL A 196 36.17 14.78 -8.16
CA VAL A 196 36.15 16.21 -8.52
C VAL A 196 37.09 17.01 -7.60
N MET A 197 37.15 16.69 -6.31
CA MET A 197 38.10 17.31 -5.38
C MET A 197 39.55 16.87 -5.59
N ARG A 198 39.80 15.63 -6.05
CA ARG A 198 41.14 15.17 -6.47
C ARG A 198 41.58 15.77 -7.81
N ALA A 199 40.66 16.06 -8.73
CA ALA A 199 40.95 16.62 -10.06
C ALA A 199 41.27 18.13 -10.03
N HIS A 200 40.85 18.84 -8.98
CA HIS A 200 41.17 20.25 -8.77
C HIS A 200 41.82 20.48 -7.40
N PRO A 201 43.11 20.11 -7.22
CA PRO A 201 43.86 20.61 -6.08
C PRO A 201 43.90 22.13 -6.20
N ARG A 202 43.20 22.84 -5.30
CA ARG A 202 43.36 24.28 -5.16
C ARG A 202 44.80 24.52 -4.73
N ASP A 203 45.62 24.96 -5.67
CA ASP A 203 46.99 25.37 -5.43
C ASP A 203 46.97 26.59 -4.50
N PHE A 204 47.26 26.36 -3.22
CA PHE A 204 47.46 27.39 -2.20
C PHE A 204 48.96 27.74 -2.08
N SER A 205 49.69 27.79 -3.19
CA SER A 205 51.04 28.36 -3.19
C SER A 205 50.96 29.87 -2.89
N PRO A 206 51.69 30.37 -1.88
CA PRO A 206 51.76 31.81 -1.61
C PRO A 206 52.38 32.50 -2.82
N ARG A 207 51.68 33.50 -3.37
CA ARG A 207 52.22 34.34 -4.44
C ARG A 207 53.36 35.18 -3.86
N GLU A 208 54.60 34.86 -4.22
CA GLU A 208 55.77 35.65 -3.89
C GLU A 208 55.67 37.06 -4.48
N GLY A 209 56.21 38.02 -3.73
CA GLY A 209 55.94 39.45 -3.84
C GLY A 209 56.43 40.14 -5.11
N GLU A 210 55.83 41.30 -5.35
CA GLU A 210 56.34 42.33 -6.24
C GLU A 210 56.58 43.59 -5.38
N GLU A 211 57.80 44.12 -5.49
CA GLU A 211 58.35 45.31 -4.85
C GLU A 211 57.66 46.62 -5.28
#